data_AF-A0A7X3XX40-F1
#
_entry.id   AF-A0A7X3XX40-F1
#
_cell.length_a   1.000
_cell.length_b   1.000
_cell.length_c   1.000
_cell.angle_alpha   90.00
_cell.angle_beta   90.00
_cell.angle_gamma   90.00
#
_symmetry.space_group_name_H-M   'P 1'
#
loop_
_entity.id
_entity.type
_entity.pdbx_description
1 polymer ?
#
loop_
_entity_poly.entity_id
_entity_poly.type
_entity_poly.pdbx_seq_one_letter_code
_entity_poly.pdbx_strand_id
1 'polypeptide(L)'
;TNAAKLFGLYPRKGTIAVGSDADIVLWDPDETRTIRDEDMFSGAGFSVYSGWEVTGWPVMTLRRGEVVYDDGEILAGAGSGKLLRRGRWRAP
;
A
#
# COMPACT_ATOMS: atom_id res chain seq x y z
N THR A 1 1.75 -11.29 1.56
CA THR A 1 1.28 -12.52 0.89
C THR A 1 0.16 -13.28 1.61
N ASN A 2 0.29 -13.62 2.91
CA ASN A 2 -0.68 -14.47 3.63
C ASN A 2 -2.14 -13.97 3.55
N ALA A 3 -2.37 -12.67 3.72
CA ALA A 3 -3.71 -12.08 3.57
C ALA A 3 -4.34 -12.39 2.20
N ALA A 4 -3.60 -12.25 1.11
CA ALA A 4 -4.13 -12.53 -0.23
C ALA A 4 -4.50 -14.01 -0.40
N LYS A 5 -3.75 -14.94 0.20
CA LYS A 5 -4.11 -16.37 0.21
C LYS A 5 -5.40 -16.63 0.99
N LEU A 6 -5.50 -16.09 2.21
CA LEU A 6 -6.68 -16.24 3.08
C LEU A 6 -7.94 -15.63 2.45
N PHE A 7 -7.81 -14.48 1.78
CA PHE A 7 -8.96 -13.81 1.18
C PHE A 7 -9.24 -14.21 -0.28
N GLY A 8 -8.57 -15.24 -0.80
CA GLY A 8 -8.82 -15.76 -2.16
C GLY A 8 -8.46 -14.76 -3.27
N LEU A 9 -7.43 -13.95 -3.04
CA LEU A 9 -6.91 -12.95 -3.98
C LEU A 9 -5.53 -13.33 -4.55
N TYR A 10 -4.87 -14.34 -3.99
CA TYR A 10 -3.63 -14.89 -4.55
C TYR A 10 -3.91 -15.74 -5.81
N PRO A 11 -3.07 -15.69 -6.86
CA PRO A 11 -1.82 -14.92 -6.98
C PRO A 11 -2.00 -13.49 -7.51
N ARG A 12 -3.23 -13.07 -7.83
CA ARG A 12 -3.49 -11.74 -8.40
C ARG A 12 -2.99 -10.59 -7.50
N LYS A 13 -3.05 -10.77 -6.17
CA LYS A 13 -2.55 -9.81 -5.16
C LYS A 13 -1.53 -10.42 -4.23
N GLY A 14 -0.70 -9.55 -3.66
CA GLY A 14 0.19 -9.86 -2.55
C GLY A 14 1.44 -10.66 -2.93
N THR A 15 1.85 -10.63 -4.20
CA THR A 15 3.11 -11.20 -4.70
C THR A 15 3.59 -10.42 -5.93
N ILE A 16 4.91 -10.44 -6.17
CA ILE A 16 5.51 -9.97 -7.42
C ILE A 16 5.79 -11.20 -8.27
N ALA A 17 4.95 -11.43 -9.28
CA ALA A 17 5.08 -12.55 -10.21
C ALA A 17 4.41 -12.18 -11.55
N VAL A 18 4.83 -12.86 -12.62
CA VAL A 18 4.16 -12.71 -13.92
C VAL A 18 2.69 -13.07 -13.79
N GLY A 19 1.81 -12.18 -14.28
CA GLY A 19 0.35 -12.34 -14.22
C GLY A 19 -0.32 -11.80 -12.95
N SER A 20 0.45 -11.35 -11.95
CA SER A 20 -0.09 -10.62 -10.80
C SER A 20 -0.38 -9.15 -11.17
N ASP A 21 -1.32 -8.53 -10.46
CA ASP A 21 -1.50 -7.07 -10.59
C ASP A 21 -0.23 -6.39 -10.07
N ALA A 22 0.27 -5.38 -10.79
CA ALA A 22 1.43 -4.57 -10.38
C ALA A 22 1.06 -3.59 -9.25
N ASP A 23 0.71 -4.15 -8.10
CA ASP A 23 0.54 -3.44 -6.82
C ASP A 23 1.87 -3.55 -6.04
N ILE A 24 2.68 -2.49 -6.12
CA ILE A 24 4.08 -2.51 -5.68
C ILE A 24 4.33 -1.24 -4.86
N VAL A 25 5.12 -1.36 -3.80
CA VAL A 25 5.64 -0.22 -3.04
C VAL A 25 7.14 -0.19 -3.26
N LEU A 26 7.67 0.96 -3.69
CA LEU A 26 9.10 1.26 -3.60
C LEU A 26 9.35 1.76 -2.18
N TRP A 27 10.24 1.07 -1.48
CA TRP A 27 10.51 1.27 -0.08
C TRP A 27 11.98 1.67 0.10
N ASP A 28 12.23 2.81 0.74
CA ASP A 28 13.56 3.20 1.18
C ASP A 28 13.76 2.62 2.59
N PRO A 29 14.65 1.64 2.79
CA PRO A 29 14.89 1.04 4.10
C PRO A 29 15.76 1.91 5.02
N ASP A 30 16.47 2.90 4.48
CA ASP A 30 17.46 3.71 5.20
C ASP A 30 16.89 5.09 5.59
N GLU A 31 15.76 5.48 4.99
CA GLU A 31 15.07 6.71 5.35
C GLU A 31 14.49 6.67 6.78
N THR A 32 14.90 7.64 7.60
CA THR A 32 14.37 7.85 8.95
C THR A 32 13.50 9.11 8.99
N ARG A 33 12.26 8.97 9.50
CA ARG A 33 11.32 10.09 9.67
C ARG A 33 10.60 10.00 11.00
N THR A 34 10.26 11.15 11.57
CA THR A 34 9.28 11.23 12.67
C THR A 34 7.88 11.28 12.07
N ILE A 35 6.97 10.43 12.53
CA ILE A 35 5.55 10.51 12.15
C ILE A 35 4.97 11.79 12.76
N ARG A 36 4.39 12.67 11.92
CA ARG A 36 3.70 13.89 12.35
C ARG A 36 2.26 13.88 11.89
N ASP A 37 1.39 14.51 12.66
CA ASP A 37 -0.04 14.60 12.34
C ASP A 37 -0.30 15.31 11.01
N GLU A 38 0.49 16.35 10.71
CA GLU A 38 0.39 17.15 9.49
C GLU A 38 0.73 16.41 8.20
N ASP A 39 1.53 15.34 8.30
CA ASP A 39 1.93 14.51 7.14
C ASP A 39 0.87 13.45 6.79
N MET A 40 -0.19 13.30 7.59
CA MET A 40 -1.15 12.22 7.45
C MET A 40 -2.31 12.59 6.53
N PHE A 41 -2.61 11.71 5.57
CA PHE A 41 -3.81 11.81 4.73
C PHE A 41 -5.10 11.30 5.41
N SER A 42 -5.02 10.89 6.68
CA SER A 42 -6.17 10.41 7.43
C SER A 42 -7.15 11.54 7.71
N GLY A 43 -8.44 11.32 7.42
CA GLY A 43 -9.50 12.29 7.74
C GLY A 43 -9.73 12.54 9.24
N ALA A 44 -9.04 11.79 10.12
CA ALA A 44 -9.08 12.03 11.57
C ALA A 44 -8.29 13.27 12.00
N GLY A 45 -7.31 13.72 11.19
CA GLY A 45 -6.48 14.88 11.50
C GLY A 45 -5.41 14.64 12.58
N PHE A 46 -5.20 13.40 13.02
CA PHE A 46 -4.11 13.00 13.90
C PHE A 46 -3.72 11.52 13.67
N SER A 47 -2.53 11.16 14.14
CA SER A 47 -2.01 9.79 14.21
C SER A 47 -1.76 9.41 15.66
N VAL A 48 -2.17 8.19 16.04
CA VAL A 48 -1.82 7.61 17.35
C VAL A 48 -0.32 7.33 17.50
N TYR A 49 0.43 7.44 16.40
CA TYR A 49 1.88 7.24 16.35
C TYR A 49 2.65 8.57 16.21
N SER A 50 1.98 9.72 16.32
CA SER A 50 2.62 11.03 16.24
C SER A 50 3.78 11.14 17.23
N GLY A 51 4.93 11.64 16.76
CA GLY A 51 6.17 11.74 17.52
C GLY A 51 7.07 10.50 17.49
N TRP A 52 6.64 9.37 16.90
CA TRP A 52 7.49 8.19 16.77
C TRP A 52 8.49 8.38 15.63
N GLU A 53 9.77 8.10 15.91
CA GLU A 53 10.80 7.98 14.88
C GLU A 53 10.78 6.55 14.30
N VAL A 54 10.70 6.45 12.98
CA VAL A 54 10.67 5.18 12.25
C VAL A 54 11.74 5.19 11.17
N THR A 55 12.30 4.02 10.89
CA THR A 55 13.24 3.80 9.78
C THR A 55 12.62 2.82 8.80
N GLY A 56 12.68 3.18 7.51
CA GLY A 56 11.91 2.55 6.46
C GLY A 56 10.70 3.42 6.07
N TRP A 57 10.66 3.87 4.82
CA TRP A 57 9.59 4.74 4.33
C TRP A 57 9.13 4.37 2.91
N PRO A 58 7.81 4.42 2.61
CA PRO A 58 7.33 4.23 1.24
C PRO A 58 7.58 5.49 0.43
N VAL A 59 8.41 5.42 -0.60
CA VAL A 59 8.73 6.57 -1.47
C VAL A 59 7.83 6.64 -2.71
N MET A 60 7.34 5.50 -3.19
CA MET A 60 6.42 5.42 -4.31
C MET A 60 5.48 4.23 -4.16
N THR A 61 4.21 4.37 -4.55
CA THR A 61 3.26 3.26 -4.61
C THR A 61 2.64 3.15 -5.99
N LEU A 62 2.66 1.94 -6.53
CA LEU A 62 1.98 1.55 -7.75
C LEU A 62 0.74 0.73 -7.41
N ARG A 63 -0.33 0.94 -8.17
CA ARG A 63 -1.57 0.16 -8.10
C ARG A 63 -1.94 -0.26 -9.51
N ARG A 64 -1.83 -1.55 -9.82
CA ARG A 64 -2.03 -2.11 -11.17
C ARG A 64 -1.18 -1.41 -12.24
N GLY A 65 0.05 -1.02 -11.88
CA GLY A 65 1.02 -0.38 -12.78
C GLY A 65 0.89 1.14 -12.90
N GLU A 66 -0.11 1.75 -12.26
CA GLU A 66 -0.27 3.20 -12.18
C GLU A 66 0.41 3.73 -10.92
N VAL A 67 1.24 4.77 -11.03
CA VAL A 67 1.79 5.48 -9.87
C VAL A 67 0.66 6.25 -9.19
N VAL A 68 0.34 5.88 -7.95
CA VAL A 68 -0.78 6.45 -7.17
C VAL A 68 -0.31 7.33 -6.02
N TYR A 69 0.94 7.19 -5.63
CA TYR A 69 1.62 8.01 -4.64
C TYR A 69 3.09 8.11 -5.03
N ASP A 70 3.64 9.31 -4.93
CA ASP A 70 5.05 9.60 -5.23
C ASP A 70 5.51 10.75 -4.32
N ASP A 71 6.61 10.54 -3.61
CA ASP A 71 7.31 11.52 -2.76
C ASP A 71 6.39 12.48 -1.95
N GLY A 72 5.49 11.92 -1.14
CA GLY A 72 4.62 12.73 -0.30
C GLY A 72 3.33 13.21 -0.96
N GLU A 73 3.08 12.90 -2.24
CA GLU A 73 1.87 13.34 -2.93
C GLU A 73 0.97 12.17 -3.35
N ILE A 74 -0.34 12.31 -3.13
CA ILE A 74 -1.34 11.39 -3.68
C ILE A 74 -1.67 11.82 -5.11
N LEU A 75 -1.33 10.96 -6.08
CA LEU A 75 -1.58 11.18 -7.49
C LEU A 75 -2.88 10.53 -7.99
N ALA A 76 -3.43 9.59 -7.21
CA ALA A 76 -4.64 8.87 -7.60
C ALA A 76 -5.90 9.75 -7.52
N GLY A 77 -6.68 9.74 -8.61
CA GLY A 77 -8.03 10.32 -8.61
C GLY A 77 -9.03 9.51 -7.79
N ALA A 78 -10.00 10.20 -7.18
CA ALA A 78 -11.11 9.55 -6.47
C ALA A 78 -11.87 8.57 -7.39
N GLY A 79 -12.29 7.42 -6.85
CA GLY A 79 -13.02 6.40 -7.62
C GLY A 79 -12.16 5.52 -8.53
N SER A 80 -10.84 5.75 -8.62
CA SER A 80 -9.93 4.94 -9.45
C SER A 80 -9.68 3.51 -8.93
N GLY A 81 -10.27 3.15 -7.78
CA GLY A 81 -10.30 1.79 -7.26
C GLY A 81 -11.18 0.85 -8.09
N LYS A 82 -10.98 -0.48 -7.93
CA LYS A 82 -11.85 -1.50 -8.53
C LYS A 82 -12.21 -2.53 -7.49
N LEU A 83 -13.49 -2.88 -7.41
CA LEU A 83 -13.95 -4.00 -6.59
C LEU A 83 -13.37 -5.31 -7.15
N LEU A 84 -12.75 -6.11 -6.30
CA LEU A 84 -12.25 -7.43 -6.66
C LEU A 84 -13.21 -8.51 -6.18
N ARG A 85 -13.62 -9.38 -7.10
CA ARG A 85 -14.31 -10.63 -6.72
C ARG A 85 -13.27 -11.60 -6.18
N ARG A 86 -13.44 -12.00 -4.92
CA ARG A 86 -12.58 -13.01 -4.29
C ARG A 86 -12.91 -14.42 -4.79
N GLY A 87 -11.88 -15.25 -4.88
CA GLY A 87 -12.04 -16.70 -4.99
C GLY A 87 -12.57 -17.32 -3.69
N ARG A 88 -13.00 -18.57 -3.77
CA ARG A 88 -13.26 -19.38 -2.57
C ARG A 88 -11.95 -19.57 -1.81
N TRP A 89 -12.01 -19.49 -0.49
CA TRP A 89 -10.86 -19.85 0.34
C TRP A 89 -10.38 -21.27 0.02
N ARG A 90 -9.07 -21.46 0.00
CA ARG A 90 -8.39 -22.75 -0.12
C ARG A 90 -7.31 -22.80 0.96
N ALA A 91 -7.09 -23.97 1.54
CA ALA A 91 -5.97 -24.17 2.46
C ALA A 91 -4.66 -23.79 1.74
N PRO A 92 -3.77 -23.00 2.39
CA PRO A 92 -2.57 -22.46 1.76
C PRO A 92 -1.48 -23.49 1.47
#